data_AF-A0A7Y6ZKT2-F1
#
_entry.id   AF-A0A7Y6ZKT2-F1
#
_cell.length_a   1.000
_cell.length_b   1.000
_cell.length_c   1.000
_cell.angle_alpha   90.00
_cell.angle_beta   90.00
_cell.angle_gamma   90.00
#
_symmetry.space_group_name_H-M   'P 1'
#
loop_
_entity.id
_entity.type
_entity.pdbx_description
1 polymer ?
#
loop_
_entity_poly.entity_id
_entity_poly.type
_entity_poly.pdbx_seq_one_letter_code
_entity_poly.pdbx_strand_id
1 'polypeptide(L)'
;MNKVQHKLNQLSATAICGNDISSSVLYVSALAIAFAGQYAWITLLIVSLVLFLFRKIYGEVVGALPLNGGAYNALLNTTSKSTASFAATLTILSYMATAVISANEAIHYLHHLIPAMP
;
A
#
# COMPACT_ATOMS: atom_id res chain seq x y z
N MET A 1 0.51 1.10 35.42
CA MET A 1 1.63 1.78 34.72
C MET A 1 1.13 2.24 33.36
N ASN A 2 0.79 3.53 33.21
CA ASN A 2 0.28 4.06 31.94
C ASN A 2 1.43 4.12 30.93
N LYS A 3 1.43 3.22 29.95
CA LYS A 3 2.35 3.26 28.81
C LYS A 3 1.97 4.49 27.99
N VAL A 4 2.79 5.55 28.03
CA VAL A 4 2.64 6.70 27.14
C VAL A 4 2.82 6.18 25.71
N GLN A 5 1.72 6.06 24.98
CA GLN A 5 1.73 5.61 23.58
C GLN A 5 2.29 6.76 22.73
N HIS A 6 3.51 6.62 22.23
CA HIS A 6 4.09 7.56 21.30
C HIS A 6 3.31 7.52 19.98
N LYS A 7 2.55 8.59 19.68
CA LYS A 7 1.82 8.72 18.41
C LYS A 7 2.69 9.42 17.38
N LEU A 8 2.59 9.00 16.13
CA LEU A 8 3.19 9.72 15.01
C LEU A 8 2.49 11.07 14.83
N ASN A 9 3.27 12.10 14.47
CA ASN A 9 2.70 13.36 14.03
C ASN A 9 2.13 13.19 12.60
N GLN A 10 1.34 14.18 12.15
CA GLN A 10 0.70 14.14 10.84
C GLN A 10 1.72 13.99 9.69
N LEU A 11 2.84 14.71 9.76
CA LEU A 11 3.86 14.69 8.72
C LEU A 11 4.53 13.31 8.59
N SER A 12 4.93 12.70 9.69
CA SER A 12 5.50 11.34 9.72
C SER A 12 4.49 10.30 9.25
N ALA A 13 3.23 10.40 9.67
CA ALA A 13 2.18 9.49 9.22
C ALA A 13 1.93 9.61 7.71
N THR A 14 1.84 10.84 7.18
CA THR A 14 1.71 11.10 5.75
C THR A 14 2.95 10.67 4.97
N ALA A 15 4.15 10.84 5.51
CA ALA A 15 5.39 10.41 4.86
C ALA A 15 5.46 8.88 4.72
N ILE A 16 5.08 8.13 5.74
CA ILE A 16 5.03 6.66 5.69
C ILE A 16 4.04 6.18 4.62
N CYS A 17 2.81 6.69 4.67
CA CYS A 17 1.78 6.32 3.69
C CYS A 17 2.13 6.77 2.27
N GLY A 18 2.67 7.98 2.13
CA GLY A 18 3.11 8.54 0.86
C GLY A 18 4.23 7.71 0.25
N ASN A 19 5.19 7.23 1.04
CA ASN A 19 6.25 6.34 0.58
C ASN A 19 5.71 4.99 0.11
N ASP A 20 4.78 4.38 0.87
CA ASP A 20 4.18 3.08 0.52
C ASP A 20 3.46 3.12 -0.85
N ILE A 21 2.66 4.18 -1.08
CA ILE A 21 1.96 4.37 -2.36
C ILE A 21 2.94 4.78 -3.47
N SER A 22 3.81 5.76 -3.22
CA SER A 22 4.67 6.30 -4.29
C SER A 22 5.72 5.30 -4.75
N SER A 23 6.27 4.50 -3.83
CA SER A 23 7.23 3.45 -4.16
C SER A 23 6.64 2.42 -5.12
N SER A 24 5.36 2.08 -4.96
CA SER A 24 4.70 1.08 -5.80
C SER A 24 4.28 1.61 -7.17
N VAL A 25 3.88 2.88 -7.26
CA VAL A 25 3.48 3.51 -8.52
C VAL A 25 4.61 3.54 -9.55
N LEU A 26 5.86 3.72 -9.13
CA LEU A 26 7.00 3.81 -10.04
C LEU A 26 7.23 2.50 -10.84
N TYR A 27 7.33 1.36 -10.16
CA TYR A 27 7.50 0.08 -10.85
C TYR A 27 6.23 -0.36 -11.59
N VAL A 28 5.03 -0.08 -11.05
CA VAL A 28 3.77 -0.34 -11.74
C VAL A 28 3.67 0.45 -13.04
N SER A 29 4.14 1.70 -13.06
CA SER A 29 4.16 2.53 -14.27
C SER A 29 5.11 1.97 -15.32
N ALA A 30 6.30 1.51 -14.92
CA ALA A 30 7.25 0.85 -15.82
C ALA A 30 6.65 -0.42 -16.42
N LEU A 31 6.01 -1.27 -15.60
CA LEU A 31 5.31 -2.48 -16.05
C LEU A 31 4.14 -2.15 -16.99
N ALA A 32 3.33 -1.14 -16.67
CA ALA A 32 2.21 -0.71 -17.51
C ALA A 32 2.69 -0.25 -18.89
N ILE A 33 3.78 0.51 -18.95
CA ILE A 33 4.41 0.94 -20.22
C ILE A 33 4.95 -0.28 -20.99
N ALA A 34 5.60 -1.22 -20.31
CA ALA A 34 6.17 -2.40 -20.94
C ALA A 34 5.10 -3.28 -21.64
N PHE A 35 3.91 -3.43 -21.05
CA PHE A 35 2.84 -4.26 -21.61
C PHE A 35 1.84 -3.50 -22.49
N ALA A 36 1.39 -2.30 -22.09
CA ALA A 36 0.35 -1.55 -22.80
C ALA A 36 0.92 -0.53 -23.80
N GLY A 37 2.24 -0.28 -23.80
CA GLY A 37 2.91 0.66 -24.68
C GLY A 37 2.27 2.05 -24.60
N GLN A 38 1.89 2.60 -25.76
CA GLN A 38 1.25 3.91 -25.87
C GLN A 38 -0.07 4.05 -25.08
N TYR A 39 -0.73 2.94 -24.72
CA TYR A 39 -2.01 2.97 -23.99
C TYR A 39 -1.84 2.91 -22.47
N ALA A 40 -0.61 2.87 -21.95
CA ALA A 40 -0.34 2.78 -20.51
C ALA A 40 -1.02 3.90 -19.69
N TRP A 41 -1.15 5.10 -20.25
CA TRP A 41 -1.83 6.21 -19.59
C TRP A 41 -3.30 5.92 -19.27
N ILE A 42 -4.00 5.14 -20.12
CA ILE A 42 -5.38 4.73 -19.87
C ILE A 42 -5.43 3.82 -18.64
N THR A 43 -4.52 2.84 -18.57
CA THR A 43 -4.41 1.93 -17.43
C THR A 43 -4.12 2.69 -16.13
N LEU A 44 -3.17 3.62 -16.16
CA LEU A 44 -2.80 4.44 -15.00
C LEU A 44 -3.94 5.39 -14.57
N LEU A 45 -4.72 5.92 -15.51
CA LEU A 45 -5.92 6.72 -15.19
C LEU A 45 -6.98 5.88 -14.48
N ILE A 46 -7.23 4.64 -14.93
CA ILE A 46 -8.18 3.74 -14.29
C ILE A 46 -7.74 3.42 -12.86
N VAL A 47 -6.45 3.08 -12.66
CA VAL A 47 -5.90 2.82 -11.32
C VAL A 47 -6.07 4.05 -10.43
N SER A 48 -5.73 5.24 -10.94
CA SER A 48 -5.85 6.50 -10.20
C SER A 48 -7.31 6.80 -9.81
N LEU A 49 -8.26 6.54 -10.72
CA LEU A 49 -9.69 6.71 -10.45
C LEU A 49 -10.17 5.76 -9.35
N VAL A 50 -9.77 4.49 -9.39
CA VAL A 50 -10.11 3.51 -8.36
C VAL A 50 -9.56 3.95 -7.01
N LEU A 51 -8.29 4.33 -6.93
CA LEU A 51 -7.67 4.83 -5.69
C LEU A 51 -8.35 6.10 -5.17
N PHE A 52 -8.78 6.98 -6.08
CA PHE A 52 -9.53 8.19 -5.72
C PHE A 52 -10.87 7.87 -5.05
N LEU A 53 -11.59 6.85 -5.51
CA LEU A 53 -12.85 6.42 -4.87
C LEU A 53 -12.60 5.88 -3.45
N PHE A 54 -11.49 5.16 -3.23
CA PHE A 54 -11.13 4.64 -1.91
C PHE A 54 -10.82 5.73 -0.87
N ARG A 55 -10.40 6.94 -1.29
CA ARG A 55 -10.09 8.06 -0.38
C ARG A 55 -11.24 8.36 0.59
N LYS A 56 -12.48 8.43 0.08
CA LYS A 56 -13.68 8.73 0.88
C LYS A 56 -13.95 7.63 1.90
N ILE A 57 -13.86 6.38 1.45
CA ILE A 57 -14.08 5.18 2.27
C ILE A 57 -13.08 5.15 3.44
N TYR A 58 -11.78 5.35 3.18
CA TYR A 58 -10.77 5.39 4.25
C TYR A 58 -11.04 6.52 5.25
N GLY A 59 -11.45 7.70 4.77
CA GLY A 59 -11.79 8.83 5.65
C GLY A 59 -12.96 8.52 6.59
N GLU A 60 -14.01 7.87 6.08
CA GLU A 60 -15.18 7.50 6.87
C GLU A 60 -14.88 6.36 7.84
N VAL A 61 -14.23 5.29 7.37
CA VAL A 61 -13.95 4.10 8.18
C VAL A 61 -12.94 4.40 9.29
N VAL A 62 -11.83 5.08 8.97
CA VAL A 62 -10.78 5.42 9.96
C VAL A 62 -11.26 6.53 10.90
N GLY A 63 -12.14 7.42 10.43
CA GLY A 63 -12.79 8.43 11.27
C GLY A 63 -13.78 7.82 12.26
N ALA A 64 -14.56 6.82 11.84
CA ALA A 64 -15.56 6.15 12.69
C ALA A 64 -14.95 5.17 13.69
N LEU A 65 -13.88 4.46 13.31
CA LEU A 65 -13.20 3.47 14.14
C LEU A 65 -11.70 3.79 14.22
N PRO A 66 -11.27 4.74 15.07
CA PRO A 66 -9.86 5.11 15.26
C PRO A 66 -9.12 4.05 16.12
N LEU A 67 -9.21 2.78 15.69
CA LEU A 67 -8.63 1.63 16.37
C LEU A 67 -7.27 1.29 15.77
N ASN A 68 -6.31 0.96 16.64
CA ASN A 68 -4.98 0.46 16.24
C ASN A 68 -5.11 -0.94 15.63
N GLY A 69 -5.35 -1.01 14.32
CA GLY A 69 -5.40 -2.26 13.55
C GLY A 69 -6.05 -2.15 12.16
N GLY A 70 -6.31 -0.93 11.67
CA GLY A 70 -6.68 -0.67 10.28
C GLY A 70 -7.86 -1.49 9.78
N ALA A 71 -7.74 -2.05 8.57
CA ALA A 71 -8.79 -2.84 7.93
C ALA A 71 -9.20 -4.09 8.73
N TYR A 72 -8.26 -4.76 9.43
CA TYR A 72 -8.60 -5.92 10.26
C TYR A 72 -9.52 -5.53 11.41
N ASN A 73 -9.21 -4.47 12.15
CA ASN A 73 -10.06 -4.02 13.24
C ASN A 73 -11.40 -3.48 12.75
N ALA A 74 -11.42 -2.79 11.60
CA ALA A 74 -12.68 -2.40 10.98
C ALA A 74 -13.56 -3.64 10.71
N LEU A 75 -13.01 -4.65 10.02
CA LEU A 75 -13.73 -5.88 9.70
C LEU A 75 -14.09 -6.72 10.93
N LEU A 76 -13.24 -6.75 11.96
CA LEU A 76 -13.51 -7.46 13.21
C LEU A 76 -14.70 -6.86 13.95
N ASN A 77 -14.91 -5.54 13.83
CA ASN A 77 -16.01 -4.84 14.48
C ASN A 77 -17.28 -4.77 13.62
N THR A 78 -17.18 -4.99 12.30
CA THR A 78 -18.34 -4.94 11.38
C THR A 78 -18.76 -6.30 10.82
N THR A 79 -17.94 -7.35 10.96
CA THR A 79 -18.18 -8.69 10.36
C THR A 79 -17.83 -9.82 11.34
N SER A 80 -17.81 -11.07 10.85
CA SER A 80 -17.43 -12.24 11.65
C SER A 80 -15.91 -12.35 11.85
N LYS A 81 -15.47 -12.94 12.96
CA LYS A 81 -14.03 -13.19 13.25
C LYS A 81 -13.34 -13.98 12.13
N SER A 82 -14.04 -14.98 11.56
CA SER A 82 -13.51 -15.80 10.48
C SER A 82 -13.26 -14.95 9.23
N THR A 83 -14.25 -14.16 8.81
CA THR A 83 -14.12 -13.24 7.66
C THR A 83 -13.01 -12.22 7.86
N ALA A 84 -12.93 -11.60 9.06
CA ALA A 84 -11.89 -10.64 9.39
C ALA A 84 -10.49 -11.28 9.36
N SER A 85 -10.33 -12.49 9.90
CA SER A 85 -9.05 -13.21 9.87
C SER A 85 -8.64 -13.62 8.45
N PHE A 86 -9.58 -14.06 7.63
CA PHE A 86 -9.31 -14.43 6.24
C PHE A 86 -8.86 -13.21 5.43
N ALA A 87 -9.58 -12.09 5.56
CA ALA A 87 -9.19 -10.82 4.93
C ALA A 87 -7.83 -10.31 5.41
N ALA A 88 -7.52 -10.45 6.71
CA ALA A 88 -6.21 -10.08 7.25
C ALA A 88 -5.08 -10.95 6.67
N THR A 89 -5.29 -12.27 6.54
CA THR A 89 -4.31 -13.16 5.92
C THR A 89 -4.06 -12.79 4.46
N LEU A 90 -5.11 -12.50 3.68
CA LEU A 90 -4.97 -12.04 2.30
C LEU A 90 -4.23 -10.70 2.21
N THR A 91 -4.50 -9.79 3.15
CA THR A 91 -3.82 -8.49 3.23
C THR A 91 -2.33 -8.67 3.49
N ILE A 92 -1.94 -9.51 4.47
CA ILE A 92 -0.54 -9.80 4.77
C ILE A 92 0.14 -10.46 3.56
N LEU A 93 -0.51 -11.43 2.93
CA LEU A 93 0.05 -12.10 1.75
C LEU A 93 0.30 -11.10 0.61
N SER A 94 -0.65 -10.19 0.36
CA SER A 94 -0.50 -9.11 -0.63
C SER A 94 0.66 -8.16 -0.31
N TYR A 95 0.80 -7.75 0.96
CA TYR A 95 1.91 -6.90 1.37
C TYR A 95 3.26 -7.61 1.24
N MET A 96 3.33 -8.90 1.59
CA MET A 96 4.55 -9.69 1.43
C MET A 96 4.97 -9.81 -0.03
N ALA A 97 4.02 -10.10 -0.94
CA ALA A 97 4.30 -10.12 -2.37
C ALA A 97 4.79 -8.75 -2.88
N THR A 98 4.16 -7.68 -2.44
CA THR A 98 4.54 -6.29 -2.77
C THR A 98 5.94 -5.94 -2.27
N ALA A 99 6.29 -6.36 -1.05
CA ALA A 99 7.61 -6.15 -0.47
C ALA A 99 8.70 -6.89 -1.26
N VAL A 100 8.45 -8.13 -1.67
CA VAL A 100 9.37 -8.91 -2.49
C VAL A 100 9.60 -8.25 -3.85
N ILE A 101 8.52 -7.82 -4.52
CA ILE A 101 8.64 -7.12 -5.82
C ILE A 101 9.41 -5.81 -5.64
N SER A 102 9.09 -5.01 -4.62
CA SER A 102 9.77 -3.74 -4.36
C SER A 102 11.26 -3.92 -4.09
N ALA A 103 11.65 -4.95 -3.34
CA ALA A 103 13.06 -5.27 -3.09
C ALA A 103 13.77 -5.73 -4.38
N ASN A 104 13.10 -6.54 -5.21
CA ASN A 104 13.64 -7.00 -6.48
C ASN A 104 13.90 -5.83 -7.44
N GLU A 105 12.92 -4.93 -7.60
CA GLU A 105 13.06 -3.73 -8.43
C GLU A 105 14.16 -2.79 -7.93
N ALA A 106 14.29 -2.64 -6.60
CA ALA A 106 15.35 -1.83 -6.01
C ALA A 106 16.75 -2.36 -6.37
N ILE A 107 16.96 -3.68 -6.32
CA ILE A 107 18.22 -4.30 -6.74
C ILE A 107 18.43 -4.15 -8.25
N HIS A 108 17.39 -4.32 -9.08
CA HIS A 108 17.50 -4.08 -10.51
C HIS A 108 17.90 -2.63 -10.85
N TYR A 109 17.33 -1.63 -10.19
CA TYR A 109 17.74 -0.23 -10.35
C TYR A 109 19.18 -0.01 -9.91
N LEU A 110 19.57 -0.64 -8.81
CA LEU A 110 20.91 -0.52 -8.28
C LEU A 110 21.96 -1.19 -9.19
N HIS A 111 21.65 -2.34 -9.78
CA HIS A 111 22.50 -3.01 -10.77
C HIS A 111 22.67 -2.15 -12.05
N HIS A 112 21.63 -1.43 -12.47
CA HIS A 112 21.75 -0.47 -13.58
C HIS A 112 22.71 0.69 -13.26
N LEU A 113 22.81 1.10 -11.99
CA LEU A 113 23.71 2.17 -11.55
C LEU A 113 25.13 1.66 -11.27
N ILE A 114 25.25 0.45 -10.71
CA ILE A 114 26.51 -0.17 -10.29
C ILE A 114 26.53 -1.61 -10.85
N PRO A 115 27.05 -1.81 -12.07
CA PRO A 115 27.06 -3.12 -12.74
C PRO A 115 27.88 -4.21 -12.04
N ALA A 116 28.63 -3.86 -10.99
CA ALA A 116 29.46 -4.76 -10.20
C ALA A 116 28.70 -5.46 -9.06
N MET A 117 27.46 -5.05 -8.79
CA MET A 117 26.62 -5.71 -7.79
C MET A 117 25.75 -6.78 -8.42
N PRO A 118 25.45 -7.88 -7.70
CA PRO A 118 24.70 -9.02 -8.21
C PRO A 118 23.25 -8.68 -8.59
#